data_AF-A0A8S3BVY1-F1
#
_entry.id   AF-A0A8S3BVY1-F1
#
_cell.length_a   1.000
_cell.length_b   1.000
_cell.length_c   1.000
_cell.angle_alpha   90.00
_cell.angle_beta   90.00
_cell.angle_gamma   90.00
#
_symmetry.space_group_name_H-M   'P 1'
#
loop_
_entity.id
_entity.type
_entity.pdbx_description
1 polymer ?
#
loop_
_entity_poly.entity_id
_entity_poly.type
_entity_poly.pdbx_seq_one_letter_code
_entity_poly.pdbx_strand_id
1 'polypeptide(L)' 'MTLARLFRSPAYPKYKYRVRFCWWGAEELGLLGSNFHVKQAKTLNAIGDRLSDYLVNLNYDMLGSSNYMFGIYDG' A
#
# COMPACT_ATOMS: atom_id res chain seq x y z
N MET A 1 -13.39 -0.43 9.20
CA MET A 1 -12.88 -1.73 8.69
C MET A 1 -13.58 -2.12 7.37
N THR A 2 -13.71 -1.19 6.41
CA THR A 2 -14.62 -1.30 5.26
C THR A 2 -13.88 -1.58 3.93
N LEU A 3 -12.58 -1.29 3.87
CA LEU A 3 -11.78 -1.36 2.65
C LEU A 3 -11.61 -2.79 2.10
N ALA A 4 -11.41 -3.77 2.97
CA ALA A 4 -11.32 -5.18 2.57
C ALA A 4 -12.65 -5.74 2.04
N ARG A 5 -13.79 -5.10 2.34
CA ARG A 5 -15.12 -5.54 1.92
C ARG A 5 -15.35 -5.31 0.42
N LEU A 6 -14.73 -4.28 -0.16
CA LEU A 6 -14.81 -4.00 -1.60
C LEU A 6 -14.26 -5.19 -2.42
N PHE A 7 -13.14 -5.76 -2.00
CA PHE A 7 -12.50 -6.90 -2.67
C PHE A 7 -13.23 -8.24 -2.49
N ARG A 8 -14.28 -8.28 -1.66
CA ARG A 8 -15.14 -9.46 -1.46
C ARG A 8 -16.53 -9.29 -2.07
N SER A 9 -16.82 -8.14 -2.68
CA SER A 9 -18.13 -7.87 -3.27
C SER A 9 -18.34 -8.72 -4.54
N PRO A 10 -19.51 -9.35 -4.72
CA PRO A 10 -19.86 -10.02 -5.97
C PRO A 10 -20.25 -9.03 -7.08
N ALA A 11 -20.41 -7.73 -6.77
CA ALA A 11 -20.84 -6.71 -7.73
C ALA A 11 -19.78 -6.42 -8.81
N TYR A 12 -18.52 -6.78 -8.57
CA TYR A 12 -17.41 -6.55 -9.50
C TYR A 12 -16.69 -7.87 -9.82
N PRO A 13 -16.11 -8.02 -11.02
CA PRO A 13 -15.26 -9.16 -11.34
C PRO A 13 -14.15 -9.32 -10.31
N LYS A 14 -13.82 -10.56 -9.97
CA LYS A 14 -12.71 -10.84 -9.05
C LYS A 14 -11.42 -10.25 -9.61
N TYR A 15 -10.76 -9.42 -8.80
CA TYR A 15 -9.49 -8.84 -9.18
C TYR A 15 -8.43 -9.94 -9.30
N LYS A 16 -7.65 -9.93 -10.39
CA LYS A 16 -6.68 -10.98 -10.72
C LYS A 16 -5.44 -10.97 -9.82
N TYR A 17 -5.01 -9.78 -9.38
CA TYR A 17 -3.78 -9.62 -8.62
C TYR A 17 -4.03 -9.67 -7.11
N ARG A 18 -3.02 -10.10 -6.35
CA ARG A 18 -3.07 -10.08 -4.89
C ARG A 18 -2.99 -8.63 -4.40
N VAL A 19 -3.78 -8.32 -3.38
CA VAL A 19 -3.74 -7.03 -2.68
C VAL A 19 -3.16 -7.25 -1.29
N ARG A 20 -2.14 -6.48 -0.94
CA ARG A 20 -1.56 -6.45 0.40
C ARG A 20 -1.94 -5.13 1.05
N PHE A 21 -2.51 -5.18 2.25
CA PHE A 21 -2.71 -4.00 3.07
C PHE A 21 -1.52 -3.86 4.00
N CYS A 22 -0.97 -2.65 4.07
CA CYS A 22 0.16 -2.31 4.93
C CYS A 22 -0.22 -1.09 5.77
N TRP A 23 0.19 -1.10 7.04
CA TRP A 23 0.18 0.06 7.92
C TRP A 23 1.60 0.32 8.36
N TRP A 24 2.08 1.53 8.11
CA TRP A 24 3.47 1.90 8.38
C TRP A 24 3.59 2.50 9.77
N GLY A 25 4.31 1.82 10.66
CA GLY A 25 4.70 2.39 11.95
C GLY A 25 5.86 3.38 11.79
N ALA A 26 5.94 4.35 12.71
CA ALA A 26 7.00 5.36 12.74
C ALA A 26 7.21 6.07 11.39
N GLU A 27 6.12 6.37 10.69
CA GLU A 27 6.09 7.09 9.42
C GLU A 27 6.56 8.54 9.64
N GLU A 28 5.96 9.23 10.61
CA GLU A 28 6.30 10.60 11.07
C GLU A 28 7.73 10.78 11.59
N LEU A 29 8.46 9.67 11.83
CA LEU A 29 9.86 9.67 12.29
C LEU A 29 10.84 9.40 11.15
N GLY A 30 10.43 9.61 9.89
CA GLY A 30 11.27 9.40 8.71
C GLY A 30 11.05 8.03 8.05
N LEU A 31 9.80 7.61 7.93
CA LEU A 31 9.38 6.45 7.13
C LEU A 31 10.02 5.13 7.61
N LEU A 32 10.33 5.00 8.90
CA LEU A 32 11.17 3.91 9.41
C LEU A 32 10.53 2.53 9.13
N GLY A 33 9.22 2.40 9.32
CA GLY A 33 8.49 1.15 9.09
C GLY A 33 8.49 0.71 7.62
N SER A 34 8.18 1.62 6.69
CA SER A 34 8.18 1.31 5.26
C SER A 34 9.60 1.06 4.73
N ASN A 35 10.59 1.82 5.19
CA ASN A 35 12.01 1.59 4.88
C ASN A 35 12.47 0.21 5.32
N PHE A 36 12.12 -0.22 6.53
CA PHE A 36 12.42 -1.56 7.02
C PHE A 36 11.74 -2.64 6.16
N HIS A 37 10.46 -2.47 5.84
CA HIS A 37 9.73 -3.42 4.99
C HIS A 37 10.40 -3.59 3.61
N VAL A 38 10.74 -2.50 2.92
CA VAL A 38 11.38 -2.56 1.61
C VAL A 38 12.75 -3.24 1.69
N LYS A 39 13.55 -2.94 2.73
CA LYS A 39 14.84 -3.60 2.94
C LYS A 39 14.69 -5.11 3.09
N GLN A 40 13.68 -5.58 3.84
CA GLN A 40 13.41 -7.01 3.96
C GLN A 40 12.89 -7.61 2.64
N ALA A 41 11.94 -6.97 1.96
CA ALA A 41 11.39 -7.47 0.70
C ALA A 41 12.44 -7.70 -0.40
N LYS A 42 13.59 -6.99 -0.34
CA LYS A 42 14.73 -7.20 -1.24
C LYS A 42 15.51 -8.50 -0.98
N THR A 43 15.44 -9.05 0.23
CA THR A 43 16.20 -10.24 0.64
C THR A 43 15.34 -11.50 0.76
N LEU A 44 14.01 -11.35 0.82
CA LEU A 44 13.07 -12.46 0.85
C LEU A 44 13.02 -13.18 -0.51
N ASN A 45 12.78 -14.50 -0.48
CA ASN A 45 12.66 -15.33 -1.68
C ASN A 45 11.25 -15.92 -1.87
N ALA A 46 10.35 -15.73 -0.91
CA ALA A 46 8.99 -16.27 -0.96
C ALA A 46 8.12 -15.50 -1.96
N ILE A 47 7.35 -16.24 -2.77
CA ILE A 47 6.47 -15.66 -3.80
C ILE A 47 5.40 -14.77 -3.15
N GLY A 48 5.43 -13.48 -3.49
CA GLY A 48 4.58 -12.44 -2.95
C GLY A 48 5.19 -11.57 -1.87
N ASP A 49 6.35 -11.95 -1.33
CA ASP A 49 7.12 -11.14 -0.39
C ASP A 49 8.35 -10.49 -1.03
N ARG A 50 8.73 -10.94 -2.23
CA ARG A 50 9.81 -10.33 -3.02
C ARG A 50 9.39 -8.97 -3.52
N LEU A 51 10.31 -8.00 -3.47
CA LEU A 51 10.08 -6.68 -4.04
C LEU A 51 9.71 -6.74 -5.53
N SER A 52 10.27 -7.71 -6.28
CA SER A 52 9.98 -7.91 -7.72
C SER A 52 8.55 -8.37 -8.01
N ASP A 53 7.81 -8.86 -7.01
CA ASP A 53 6.42 -9.28 -7.18
C ASP A 53 5.44 -8.09 -7.06
N TYR A 54 5.93 -6.90 -6.68
CA TYR A 54 5.10 -5.73 -6.45
C TYR A 54 4.90 -4.96 -7.76
N LEU A 55 3.65 -4.83 -8.19
CA LEU A 55 3.29 -4.13 -9.42
C LEU A 55 3.11 -2.62 -9.19
N VAL A 56 2.37 -2.28 -8.14
CA VAL A 56 2.00 -0.91 -7.79
C VAL A 56 1.92 -0.81 -6.26
N ASN A 57 2.41 0.30 -5.72
CA ASN A 57 2.19 0.69 -4.33
C ASN A 57 1.34 1.97 -4.31
N LEU A 58 0.17 1.90 -3.68
CA LEU A 58 -0.71 3.05 -3.49
C LEU A 58 -0.63 3.47 -2.03
N ASN A 59 -0.06 4.65 -1.77
CA ASN A 59 -0.02 5.24 -0.45
C ASN A 59 -1.22 6.17 -0.25
N TYR A 60 -1.89 6.05 0.88
CA TYR A 60 -3.08 6.81 1.22
C TYR A 60 -2.84 7.57 2.52
N ASP A 61 -2.62 8.88 2.40
CA ASP A 61 -2.30 9.74 3.53
C ASP A 61 -3.06 11.07 3.43
N MET A 62 -3.51 11.61 4.57
CA MET A 62 -4.25 12.88 4.68
C MET A 62 -5.52 13.01 3.81
N LEU A 63 -6.23 11.91 3.54
CA LEU A 63 -7.44 11.91 2.68
C LEU A 63 -8.72 12.44 3.35
N GLY A 64 -8.64 12.89 4.60
CA GLY A 64 -9.81 13.24 5.41
C GLY A 64 -10.28 14.70 5.30
N SER A 65 -9.51 15.58 4.65
CA SER A 65 -9.83 17.02 4.58
C SER A 65 -10.95 17.30 3.58
N SER A 66 -11.93 18.12 3.97
CA SER A 66 -12.95 18.66 3.04
C SER A 66 -12.38 19.73 2.11
N ASN A 67 -11.23 20.31 2.46
CA ASN A 67 -10.50 21.28 1.66
C ASN A 67 -9.25 20.59 1.06
N TYR A 68 -9.46 19.68 0.12
CA TYR A 68 -8.38 18.94 -0.53
C TYR A 68 -7.97 19.59 -1.87
N MET A 69 -6.77 19.28 -2.33
CA MET A 69 -6.28 19.66 -3.65
C MET A 69 -5.82 18.41 -4.41
N PHE A 70 -6.13 18.34 -5.70
CA PHE A 70 -5.49 17.37 -6.59
C PHE A 70 -4.19 17.97 -7.13
N GLY A 71 -3.09 17.26 -6.94
CA GLY A 71 -1.79 17.69 -7.42
C GLY A 71 -0.85 16.51 -7.61
N ILE A 72 0.17 16.71 -8.42
CA ILE A 72 1.32 15.83 -8.52
C ILE A 72 2.41 16.45 -7.68
N TYR A 73 2.86 15.73 -6.66
CA TYR A 73 4.00 16.10 -5.86
C TYR A 73 5.19 15.26 -6.33
N ASP A 74 6.18 15.91 -6.93
CA ASP A 74 7.48 15.32 -7.21
C ASP A 74 8.40 15.74 -6.05
N GLY A 75 8.74 14.77 -5.21
CA GLY A 75 9.32 14.99 -3.88
C GLY A 75 10.65 15.71 -3.87
#